data_AF-A0A8D9BWK5-F1
#
_entry.id   AF-A0A8D9BWK5-F1
#
_cell.length_a   1.000
_cell.length_b   1.000
_cell.length_c   1.000
_cell.angle_alpha   90.00
_cell.angle_beta   90.00
_cell.angle_gamma   90.00
#
_symmetry.space_group_name_H-M   'P 1'
#
loop_
_entity.id
_entity.type
_entity.pdbx_description
1 polymer ?
#
loop_
_entity_poly.entity_id
_entity_poly.type
_entity_poly.pdbx_seq_one_letter_code
_entity_poly.pdbx_strand_id
1 'polypeptide(L)'
;MFNIKHLVNLKDIHVWDSTITDEAVNNFPESLEIINLHGCKDISMSNIKHLVNLEEILLSNSTITDEPVNNLPESLEKINLNHCRYISMFNIKHLAFLLRNVD
;
A
#
# COMPACT_ATOMS: atom_id res chain seq x y z
N MET A 1 -16.63 10.89 -4.78
CA MET A 1 -16.09 9.99 -3.75
C MET A 1 -15.71 8.69 -4.44
N PHE A 2 -14.42 8.32 -4.44
CA PHE A 2 -13.96 7.07 -5.03
C PHE A 2 -14.32 5.94 -4.06
N ASN A 3 -15.31 5.11 -4.40
CA ASN A 3 -15.75 3.99 -3.56
C ASN A 3 -16.02 2.76 -4.41
N ILE A 4 -15.21 1.72 -4.18
CA ILE A 4 -15.24 0.46 -4.91
C ILE A 4 -15.42 -0.75 -3.98
N LYS A 5 -15.81 -0.51 -2.73
CA LYS A 5 -15.92 -1.56 -1.70
C LYS A 5 -16.92 -2.66 -2.05
N HIS A 6 -17.87 -2.36 -2.94
CA HIS A 6 -18.87 -3.30 -3.45
C HIS A 6 -18.30 -4.27 -4.51
N LEU A 7 -17.11 -4.03 -5.04
CA LEU A 7 -16.43 -4.92 -5.99
C LEU A 7 -15.74 -6.07 -5.24
N VAL A 8 -16.51 -6.89 -4.55
CA VAL A 8 -16.05 -7.93 -3.60
C VAL A 8 -15.22 -9.07 -4.22
N ASN A 9 -15.10 -9.11 -5.55
CA ASN A 9 -14.26 -10.06 -6.28
C ASN A 9 -13.06 -9.38 -6.96
N LEU A 10 -12.85 -8.08 -6.73
CA LEU A 10 -11.73 -7.35 -7.32
C LEU A 10 -10.43 -7.79 -6.64
N LYS A 11 -9.51 -8.33 -7.44
CA LYS A 11 -8.20 -8.82 -6.99
C LYS A 11 -7.08 -7.82 -7.22
N ASP A 12 -7.13 -7.12 -8.35
CA ASP A 12 -6.07 -6.20 -8.74
C ASP A 12 -6.64 -4.81 -9.01
N ILE A 13 -5.90 -3.78 -8.59
CA ILE A 13 -6.20 -2.40 -8.95
C ILE A 13 -4.95 -1.61 -9.30
N HIS A 14 -5.04 -0.85 -10.39
CA HIS A 14 -3.98 0.01 -10.88
C HIS A 14 -4.49 1.44 -10.99
N VAL A 15 -3.88 2.35 -10.25
CA VAL A 15 -4.15 3.79 -10.25
C VAL A 15 -2.82 4.49 -10.38
N TRP A 16 -2.60 5.21 -11.48
CA TRP A 16 -1.33 5.89 -11.74
C TRP A 16 -1.51 7.40 -11.78
N ASP A 17 -0.53 8.12 -11.25
CA ASP A 17 -0.42 9.59 -11.30
C ASP A 17 -1.73 10.31 -10.94
N SER A 18 -2.43 9.79 -9.93
CA SER A 18 -3.75 10.25 -9.52
C SER A 18 -3.71 10.97 -8.17
N THR A 19 -4.74 11.79 -7.92
CA THR A 19 -4.99 12.46 -6.64
C THR A 19 -5.83 11.57 -5.70
N ILE A 20 -5.61 10.25 -5.74
CA ILE A 20 -6.26 9.33 -4.80
C ILE A 20 -5.74 9.60 -3.40
N THR A 21 -6.64 9.57 -2.42
CA THR A 21 -6.34 9.86 -1.02
C THR A 21 -6.43 8.62 -0.16
N ASP A 22 -5.90 8.70 1.05
CA ASP A 22 -6.11 7.72 2.11
C ASP A 22 -7.59 7.36 2.36
N GLU A 23 -8.49 8.34 2.30
CA GLU A 23 -9.93 8.11 2.42
C GLU A 23 -10.47 7.23 1.28
N ALA A 24 -9.95 7.40 0.06
CA ALA A 24 -10.33 6.55 -1.06
C ALA A 24 -9.78 5.12 -0.91
N VAL A 25 -8.56 4.96 -0.39
CA VAL A 25 -7.95 3.65 -0.08
C VAL A 25 -8.78 2.89 0.96
N ASN A 26 -9.35 3.58 1.96
CA ASN A 26 -10.27 2.97 2.94
C ASN A 26 -11.56 2.39 2.34
N ASN A 27 -11.88 2.75 1.09
CA ASN A 27 -13.02 2.21 0.35
C ASN A 27 -12.62 1.09 -0.63
N PHE A 28 -11.42 0.54 -0.52
CA PHE A 28 -11.00 -0.62 -1.28
C PHE A 28 -11.62 -1.90 -0.68
N PRO A 29 -11.98 -2.89 -1.51
CA PRO A 29 -12.51 -4.16 -1.01
C PRO A 29 -11.37 -5.02 -0.44
N GLU A 30 -11.67 -5.78 0.62
CA GLU A 30 -10.73 -6.68 1.28
C GLU A 30 -10.25 -7.83 0.37
N SER A 31 -10.94 -8.06 -0.75
CA SER A 31 -10.59 -9.08 -1.75
C SER A 31 -9.33 -8.79 -2.54
N LEU A 32 -8.81 -7.56 -2.48
CA LEU A 32 -7.62 -7.14 -3.25
C LEU A 32 -6.37 -7.89 -2.77
N GLU A 33 -5.61 -8.36 -3.75
CA GLU A 33 -4.32 -9.05 -3.62
C GLU A 33 -3.18 -8.15 -4.14
N ILE A 34 -3.43 -7.34 -5.17
CA ILE A 34 -2.42 -6.44 -5.75
C ILE A 34 -2.93 -5.01 -5.86
N ILE A 35 -2.14 -4.07 -5.35
CA ILE A 35 -2.40 -2.63 -5.46
C ILE A 35 -1.22 -1.94 -6.12
N ASN A 36 -1.47 -1.19 -7.19
CA ASN A 36 -0.48 -0.32 -7.80
C ASN A 36 -0.96 1.14 -7.75
N LEU A 37 -0.25 1.96 -6.97
CA LEU A 37 -0.50 3.40 -6.78
C LEU A 37 0.68 4.26 -7.27
N HIS A 38 1.36 3.83 -8.34
CA HIS A 38 2.49 4.57 -8.92
C HIS A 38 2.19 6.06 -9.07
N GLY A 39 3.07 6.91 -8.54
CA GLY A 39 2.97 8.37 -8.68
C GLY A 39 1.80 9.00 -7.91
N CYS A 40 1.03 8.23 -7.12
CA CYS A 40 0.01 8.77 -6.22
C CYS A 40 0.69 9.34 -4.97
N LYS A 41 0.48 10.63 -4.70
CA LYS A 41 1.23 11.37 -3.68
C LYS A 41 0.43 11.63 -2.40
N ASP A 42 -0.89 11.66 -2.47
CA ASP A 42 -1.75 12.00 -1.33
C ASP A 42 -2.17 10.76 -0.51
N ILE A 43 -1.29 9.76 -0.45
CA ILE A 43 -1.51 8.47 0.25
C ILE A 43 -0.46 8.21 1.31
N SER A 44 -0.82 7.41 2.30
CA SER A 44 0.06 6.90 3.35
C SER A 44 -0.06 5.39 3.50
N MET A 45 0.86 4.78 4.25
CA MET A 45 0.83 3.33 4.54
C MET A 45 -0.09 2.98 5.72
N SER A 46 -0.68 3.95 6.39
CA SER A 46 -1.47 3.71 7.60
C SER A 46 -2.84 3.06 7.33
N ASN A 47 -3.35 3.17 6.10
CA ASN A 47 -4.73 2.79 5.75
C ASN A 47 -4.88 1.43 5.06
N ILE A 48 -3.81 0.63 4.93
CA ILE A 48 -3.88 -0.65 4.20
C ILE A 48 -4.06 -1.89 5.10
N LYS A 49 -4.07 -1.74 6.42
CA LYS A 49 -4.21 -2.86 7.37
C LYS A 49 -5.49 -3.69 7.18
N HIS A 50 -6.57 -3.05 6.73
CA HIS A 50 -7.86 -3.70 6.51
C HIS A 50 -7.87 -4.62 5.29
N LEU A 51 -6.88 -4.50 4.40
CA LEU A 51 -6.76 -5.31 3.18
C LEU A 51 -6.09 -6.63 3.51
N VAL A 52 -6.83 -7.50 4.20
CA VAL A 52 -6.32 -8.75 4.79
C VAL A 52 -5.81 -9.77 3.76
N ASN A 53 -6.13 -9.61 2.48
CA ASN A 53 -5.62 -10.47 1.40
C ASN A 53 -4.54 -9.80 0.53
N LEU A 54 -4.07 -8.60 0.90
CA LEU A 54 -3.12 -7.84 0.09
C LEU A 54 -1.72 -8.46 0.16
N GLU A 55 -1.24 -8.98 -0.96
CA GLU A 55 0.06 -9.64 -1.10
C GLU A 55 1.13 -8.68 -1.64
N GLU A 56 0.75 -7.77 -2.54
CA GLU A 56 1.68 -6.86 -3.21
C GLU A 56 1.17 -5.42 -3.29
N ILE A 57 2.04 -4.47 -2.91
CA ILE A 57 1.77 -3.04 -3.09
C ILE A 57 2.93 -2.31 -3.79
N LEU A 58 2.59 -1.59 -4.87
CA LEU A 58 3.51 -0.79 -5.66
C LEU A 58 3.26 0.70 -5.43
N LEU A 59 4.20 1.38 -4.78
CA LEU A 59 4.13 2.79 -4.38
C LEU A 59 5.26 3.62 -5.01
N SER A 60 5.80 3.19 -6.16
CA SER A 60 6.92 3.90 -6.77
C SER A 60 6.54 5.36 -7.09
N ASN A 61 7.48 6.28 -6.90
CA ASN A 61 7.27 7.74 -7.08
C ASN A 61 6.19 8.37 -6.16
N SER A 62 5.77 7.69 -5.10
CA SER A 62 4.87 8.25 -4.08
C SER A 62 5.63 9.04 -3.01
N THR A 63 4.92 9.86 -2.23
CA THR A 63 5.46 10.69 -1.14
C THR A 63 5.29 10.05 0.24
N ILE A 64 5.47 8.72 0.31
CA ILE A 64 5.41 7.96 1.56
C ILE A 64 6.54 8.39 2.51
N THR A 65 6.20 8.52 3.80
CA THR A 65 7.12 8.94 4.87
C THR A 65 7.34 7.83 5.91
N ASP A 66 8.06 8.13 7.00
CA ASP A 66 8.31 7.21 8.13
C ASP A 66 7.08 6.91 9.00
N GLU A 67 5.89 6.93 8.41
CA GLU A 67 4.69 6.49 9.11
C GLU A 67 4.82 5.04 9.59
N PRO A 68 4.14 4.71 10.70
CA PRO A 68 4.31 3.43 11.36
C PRO A 68 3.95 2.28 10.42
N VAL A 69 4.98 1.61 9.91
CA VAL A 69 4.95 0.34 9.17
C VAL A 69 4.44 -0.83 10.01
N ASN A 70 4.03 -0.58 11.25
CA ASN A 70 3.43 -1.55 12.15
C ASN A 70 1.96 -1.88 11.78
N ASN A 71 1.40 -1.20 10.76
CA ASN A 71 0.02 -1.37 10.31
C ASN A 71 -0.08 -1.95 8.89
N LEU A 72 0.86 -2.81 8.51
CA LEU A 72 0.74 -3.60 7.30
C LEU A 72 -0.16 -4.82 7.54
N PRO A 73 -0.92 -5.30 6.53
CA PRO A 73 -1.61 -6.57 6.63
C PRO A 73 -0.60 -7.72 6.71
N GLU A 74 -0.93 -8.77 7.45
CA GLU A 74 -0.05 -9.93 7.65
C GLU A 74 0.22 -10.72 6.36
N SER A 75 -0.66 -10.59 5.37
CA SER A 75 -0.52 -11.20 4.03
C SER A 75 0.45 -10.47 3.12
N LEU A 76 0.94 -9.27 3.49
CA LEU A 76 1.80 -8.50 2.59
C LEU A 76 3.17 -9.15 2.46
N GLU A 77 3.52 -9.54 1.24
CA GLU A 77 4.80 -10.18 0.92
C GLU A 77 5.74 -9.22 0.18
N LYS A 78 5.18 -8.31 -0.63
CA LYS A 78 5.95 -7.46 -1.55
C LYS A 78 5.57 -6.00 -1.43
N ILE A 79 6.60 -5.16 -1.31
CA ILE A 79 6.46 -3.71 -1.36
C ILE A 79 7.49 -3.12 -2.34
N ASN A 80 7.03 -2.24 -3.22
CA ASN A 80 7.93 -1.46 -4.08
C ASN A 80 7.87 0.02 -3.69
N LEU A 81 8.99 0.53 -3.18
CA LEU A 81 9.18 1.92 -2.77
C LEU A 81 10.18 2.67 -3.65
N ASN A 82 10.40 2.22 -4.89
CA ASN A 82 11.35 2.87 -5.79
C ASN A 82 11.03 4.36 -5.96
N HIS A 83 12.05 5.20 -5.84
CA HIS A 83 11.92 6.66 -5.93
C HIS A 83 11.05 7.32 -4.85
N CYS A 84 10.69 6.61 -3.76
CA CYS A 84 10.12 7.23 -2.55
C CYS A 84 11.24 7.93 -1.77
N ARG A 85 11.34 9.25 -1.88
CA ARG A 85 12.46 10.03 -1.34
C ARG A 85 12.31 10.46 0.13
N TYR A 86 11.12 10.26 0.71
CA TYR A 86 10.79 10.75 2.06
C TYR A 86 10.73 9.67 3.13
N ILE A 87 10.92 8.39 2.76
CA ILE A 87 11.06 7.30 3.72
C ILE A 87 12.53 7.13 4.12
N SER A 88 12.80 6.97 5.41
CA SER A 88 14.16 6.80 5.91
C SER A 88 14.73 5.41 5.61
N MET A 89 16.06 5.35 5.58
CA MET A 89 16.80 4.08 5.52
C MET A 89 16.48 3.16 6.71
N PHE A 90 16.16 3.71 7.88
CA PHE A 90 15.74 2.92 9.03
C PHE A 90 14.45 2.17 8.72
N ASN A 91 13.45 2.88 8.20
CA ASN A 91 12.15 2.28 7.91
C ASN A 91 12.21 1.30 6.73
N ILE A 92 13.02 1.58 5.70
CA ILE A 92 13.30 0.61 4.63
C ILE A 92 13.87 -0.70 5.19
N LYS A 93 14.84 -0.62 6.11
CA LYS A 93 15.43 -1.81 6.74
C LYS A 93 14.42 -2.54 7.62
N HIS A 94 13.56 -1.80 8.34
CA HIS A 94 12.52 -2.38 9.16
C HIS A 94 11.49 -3.14 8.30
N LEU A 95 11.02 -2.54 7.20
CA LEU A 95 10.16 -3.21 6.21
C LEU A 95 10.81 -4.47 5.65
N ALA A 96 12.08 -4.39 5.25
CA ALA A 96 12.82 -5.55 4.76
C ALA A 96 12.96 -6.65 5.80
N PHE A 97 13.03 -6.32 7.09
CA PHE A 97 13.02 -7.29 8.18
C PHE A 97 11.63 -7.94 8.32
N LEU A 98 10.54 -7.16 8.31
CA LEU A 98 9.18 -7.68 8.43
C LEU A 98 8.81 -8.62 7.27
N LEU A 99 9.13 -8.23 6.03
CA LEU A 99 8.76 -9.00 4.83
C LEU A 99 9.63 -10.24 4.58
N ARG A 100 10.77 -10.38 5.27
CA ARG A 100 11.61 -11.59 5.18
C ARG A 100 11.14 -12.73 6.08
N ASN A 101 10.21 -12.46 7.00
CA ASN A 101 9.68 -13.45 7.95
C ASN A 101 8.32 -14.00 7.51
N VAL A 102 7.94 -13.82 6.25
CA VAL A 102 6.78 -14.47 5.64
C VAL A 102 7.30 -15.75 5.00
N ASP A 103 6.94 -16.90 5.57
CA ASP A 103 7.45 -18.24 5.22
C ASP A 103 7.08 -18.68 3.78
#